data_AF-A0A1F6M7L3-F1
#
_entry.id   AF-A0A1F6M7L3-F1
#
_cell.length_a   1.000
_cell.length_b   1.000
_cell.length_c   1.000
_cell.angle_alpha   90.00
_cell.angle_beta   90.00
_cell.angle_gamma   90.00
#
_symmetry.space_group_name_H-M   'P 1'
#
loop_
_entity.id
_entity.type
_entity.pdbx_description
1 polymer ?
#
loop_
_entity_poly.entity_id
_entity_poly.type
_entity_poly.pdbx_seq_one_letter_code
_entity_poly.pdbx_strand_id
1 'polypeptide(L)' 'MTPAIVPLAPSEEEIFEEVKIRHELEPVQSLEEFEGVIDEIIAEKIDFGEIHPDEDVETLRANIARRYNEMSDLYES' A
#
# COMPACT_ATOMS: atom_id res chain seq x y z
N MET A 1 22.84 -24.35 7.25
CA MET A 1 22.07 -23.15 7.61
C MET A 1 21.76 -22.45 6.30
N THR A 2 20.52 -22.58 5.81
CA THR A 2 20.05 -21.77 4.67
C THR A 2 20.01 -20.32 5.14
N PRO A 3 20.56 -19.35 4.38
CA PRO A 3 20.33 -17.95 4.70
C PRO A 3 18.82 -17.74 4.68
N ALA A 4 18.28 -17.15 5.75
CA ALA A 4 16.93 -16.62 5.69
C ALA A 4 16.93 -15.60 4.55
N ILE A 5 16.19 -15.89 3.49
CA ILE A 5 15.83 -14.87 2.51
C ILE A 5 14.93 -13.95 3.31
N VAL A 6 15.50 -12.88 3.86
CA VAL A 6 14.70 -11.79 4.41
C VAL A 6 13.92 -11.26 3.20
N PRO A 7 12.58 -11.34 3.16
CA PRO A 7 11.84 -10.70 2.10
C PRO A 7 12.26 -9.23 2.08
N LEU A 8 12.57 -8.72 0.89
CA LEU A 8 12.79 -7.29 0.71
C LEU A 8 11.52 -6.59 1.20
N ALA A 9 11.66 -5.48 1.93
CA ALA A 9 10.52 -4.69 2.34
C ALA A 9 9.65 -4.39 1.10
N PRO A 10 8.32 -4.50 1.22
CA PRO A 10 7.43 -4.32 0.09
C PRO A 10 7.64 -2.92 -0.49
N SER A 11 7.84 -2.88 -1.80
CA SER A 11 8.01 -1.63 -2.54
C SER A 11 6.72 -0.83 -2.60
N GLU A 12 6.84 0.47 -2.90
CA GLU A 12 5.69 1.35 -3.16
C GLU A 12 4.74 0.77 -4.22
N GLU A 13 5.29 0.12 -5.25
CA GLU A 13 4.52 -0.51 -6.31
C GLU A 13 3.74 -1.73 -5.82
N GLU A 14 4.33 -2.57 -4.96
CA GLU A 14 3.64 -3.73 -4.39
C GLU A 14 2.46 -3.31 -3.50
N ILE A 15 2.65 -2.28 -2.67
CA ILE A 15 1.56 -1.76 -1.84
C ILE A 15 0.48 -1.13 -2.74
N PHE A 16 0.86 -0.36 -3.75
CA PHE A 16 -0.11 0.26 -4.67
C PHE A 16 -0.92 -0.77 -5.46
N GLU A 17 -0.31 -1.86 -5.93
CA GLU A 17 -1.04 -2.96 -6.56
C GLU A 17 -1.99 -3.65 -5.59
N GLU A 18 -1.60 -3.83 -4.32
CA GLU A 18 -2.50 -4.38 -3.30
C GLU A 18 -3.69 -3.44 -3.01
N VAL A 19 -3.47 -2.12 -3.03
CA VAL A 19 -4.56 -1.13 -2.93
C VAL A 19 -5.51 -1.24 -4.13
N LYS A 20 -5.00 -1.41 -5.36
CA LYS A 20 -5.86 -1.61 -6.55
C LYS A 20 -6.72 -2.86 -6.41
N ILE A 21 -6.12 -3.98 -5.99
CA ILE A 21 -6.85 -5.24 -5.77
C ILE A 21 -7.98 -5.03 -4.74
N ARG A 22 -7.70 -4.32 -3.63
CA ARG A 22 -8.74 -4.00 -2.64
C ARG A 22 -9.81 -3.08 -3.21
N HIS A 23 -9.45 -2.09 -4.01
CA HIS A 23 -10.40 -1.21 -4.70
C HIS A 23 -11.30 -1.98 -5.70
N GLU A 24 -10.77 -2.99 -6.40
CA GLU A 24 -11.58 -3.84 -7.28
C GLU A 24 -12.63 -4.66 -6.52
N LEU A 25 -12.32 -5.05 -5.28
CA LEU A 25 -13.23 -5.80 -4.41
C LEU A 25 -14.21 -4.88 -3.66
N GLU A 26 -13.72 -3.74 -3.17
CA GLU A 26 -14.46 -2.72 -2.45
C GLU A 26 -14.02 -1.32 -2.94
N PRO A 27 -14.75 -0.72 -3.91
CA PRO A 27 -14.31 0.49 -4.57
C PRO A 27 -14.38 1.71 -3.66
N VAL A 28 -13.22 2.16 -3.18
CA VAL A 28 -13.06 3.43 -2.48
C VAL A 28 -13.59 4.60 -3.32
N GLN A 29 -14.38 5.49 -2.70
CA GLN A 29 -15.05 6.62 -3.38
C GLN A 29 -14.37 7.96 -3.09
N SER A 30 -13.35 7.95 -2.23
CA SER A 30 -12.70 9.16 -1.74
C SER A 30 -11.23 8.91 -1.42
N LEU A 31 -10.45 10.00 -1.40
CA LEU A 31 -9.06 9.97 -0.98
C LEU A 31 -8.91 9.49 0.48
N GLU A 32 -9.87 9.83 1.35
CA GLU A 32 -9.85 9.41 2.76
C GLU A 32 -9.98 7.88 2.89
N GLU A 33 -10.88 7.27 2.12
CA GLU A 33 -11.02 5.81 2.08
C GLU A 33 -9.78 5.15 1.45
N PHE A 34 -9.22 5.74 0.40
CA PHE A 34 -7.97 5.26 -0.21
C PHE A 34 -6.80 5.27 0.77
N GLU A 35 -6.64 6.37 1.52
CA GLU A 35 -5.63 6.46 2.57
C GLU A 35 -5.87 5.45 3.71
N GLY A 36 -7.14 5.19 4.05
CA GLY A 36 -7.50 4.13 5.00
C GLY A 36 -7.02 2.76 4.55
N VAL A 37 -7.24 2.40 3.28
CA VAL A 37 -6.76 1.13 2.71
C VAL A 37 -5.24 1.04 2.73
N ILE A 38 -4.53 2.13 2.43
CA ILE A 38 -3.06 2.19 2.52
C ILE A 38 -2.61 1.94 3.96
N ASP A 39 -3.22 2.61 4.93
CA ASP A 39 -2.88 2.47 6.36
C ASP A 39 -3.11 1.03 6.83
N GLU A 40 -4.20 0.38 6.39
CA GLU A 40 -4.48 -1.03 6.71
C GLU A 40 -3.41 -1.97 6.14
N ILE A 41 -3.06 -1.82 4.85
CA ILE A 41 -2.02 -2.65 4.22
C ILE A 41 -0.70 -2.47 4.95
N ILE A 42 -0.28 -1.23 5.18
CA ILE A 42 0.97 -0.93 5.88
C ILE A 42 0.97 -1.55 7.28
N ALA A 43 -0.13 -1.42 8.04
CA ALA A 43 -0.25 -2.01 9.36
C ALA A 43 -0.10 -3.54 9.31
N GLU A 44 -0.75 -4.20 8.36
CA GLU A 44 -0.60 -5.64 8.16
C GLU A 44 0.86 -6.02 7.85
N LYS A 45 1.53 -5.32 6.93
CA LYS A 45 2.94 -5.56 6.60
C LYS A 45 3.87 -5.34 7.81
N ILE A 46 3.56 -4.38 8.68
CA ILE A 46 4.30 -4.17 9.93
C ILE A 46 4.08 -5.36 10.88
N ASP A 47 2.84 -5.82 11.06
CA ASP A 47 2.50 -7.00 11.89
C ASP A 47 3.18 -8.28 11.38
N PHE A 48 3.31 -8.45 10.06
CA PHE A 48 4.05 -9.56 9.44
C PHE A 48 5.58 -9.40 9.50
N GLY A 49 6.08 -8.24 9.95
CA GLY A 49 7.51 -7.93 10.02
C GLY A 49 8.15 -7.67 8.65
N GLU A 50 7.36 -7.34 7.63
CA GLU A 50 7.80 -7.00 6.29
C GLU A 50 8.22 -5.52 6.18
N ILE A 51 7.59 -4.64 6.95
CA ILE A 51 7.96 -3.23 7.10
C ILE A 51 8.43 -2.99 8.53
N HIS A 52 9.59 -2.33 8.70
CA HIS A 52 10.02 -1.93 10.02
C HIS A 52 9.28 -0.64 10.44
N PRO A 53 8.80 -0.52 11.70
CA PRO A 53 8.13 0.70 12.16
C PRO A 53 9.02 1.96 12.17
N ASP A 54 10.35 1.80 12.10
CA ASP A 54 11.32 2.90 11.94
C ASP A 54 11.63 3.22 10.46
N GLU A 55 11.05 2.50 9.48
CA GLU A 55 11.13 2.90 8.08
C GLU A 55 10.29 4.14 7.81
N ASP A 56 10.57 4.80 6.68
CA ASP A 56 9.88 6.00 6.20
C ASP A 56 8.42 5.70 5.74
N VAL A 57 7.61 5.14 6.63
CA VAL A 57 6.21 4.76 6.43
C VAL A 57 5.37 5.98 6.04
N GLU A 58 5.63 7.14 6.66
CA GLU A 58 4.96 8.40 6.30
C GLU A 58 5.25 8.81 4.85
N THR A 59 6.50 8.65 4.40
CA THR A 59 6.89 8.94 3.01
C THR A 59 6.27 7.95 2.05
N LEU A 60 6.28 6.65 2.39
CA LEU A 60 5.67 5.58 1.62
C LEU A 60 4.17 5.82 1.43
N ARG A 61 3.45 6.09 2.53
CA ARG A 61 2.04 6.46 2.50
C ARG A 61 1.81 7.69 1.62
N ALA A 62 2.58 8.76 1.82
CA ALA A 62 2.40 10.00 1.06
C ALA A 62 2.64 9.82 -0.44
N ASN A 63 3.59 8.95 -0.82
CA ASN A 63 3.82 8.67 -2.23
C ASN A 63 2.67 7.88 -2.84
N ILE A 64 2.19 6.82 -2.17
CA ILE A 64 1.07 6.01 -2.66
C ILE A 64 -0.21 6.85 -2.72
N ALA A 65 -0.48 7.69 -1.71
CA ALA A 65 -1.61 8.62 -1.67
C ALA A 65 -1.66 9.56 -2.89
N ARG A 66 -0.50 10.04 -3.37
CA ARG A 66 -0.42 10.88 -4.58
C ARG A 66 -0.84 10.16 -5.86
N ARG A 67 -0.75 8.82 -5.86
CA ARG A 67 -1.16 7.95 -6.98
C ARG A 67 -2.66 7.66 -6.99
N TYR A 68 -3.45 8.23 -6.08
CA TYR A 68 -4.92 8.11 -6.08
C TYR A 68 -5.54 8.44 -7.44
N ASN A 69 -5.05 9.50 -8.10
CA ASN A 69 -5.56 9.88 -9.43
C ASN A 69 -5.33 8.79 -10.48
N GLU A 70 -4.24 8.00 -10.37
CA GLU A 70 -3.99 6.88 -11.28
C GLU A 70 -5.06 5.78 -11.15
N MET A 71 -5.72 5.63 -10.00
CA MET A 71 -6.90 4.77 -9.89
C MET A 71 -8.16 5.45 -10.43
N SER A 72 -8.42 6.71 -10.05
CA SER A 72 -9.62 7.45 -10.50
C SER A 72 -9.74 7.45 -12.03
N ASP A 73 -8.63 7.75 -12.73
CA ASP A 73 -8.56 7.75 -14.19
C ASP A 73 -8.85 6.38 -14.84
N LEU A 74 -8.62 5.26 -14.14
CA LEU A 74 -8.87 3.91 -14.66
C LEU A 74 -10.35 3.51 -14.62
N TYR A 75 -11.15 4.10 -13.71
CA TYR A 75 -12.54 3.71 -13.47
C TYR A 75 -13.57 4.79 -13.86
N GLU A 76 -13.12 6.00 -14.23
CA GLU A 76 -13.99 7.08 -14.76
C GLU A 76 -14.15 7.10 -16.30
N SER A 77 -13.78 6.01 -17.01
CA SER A 77 -13.83 5.89 -18.49
C SER A 77 -15.03 5.09 -19.01
#